data_AF-S5LTR7-F1
#
_entry.id   AF-S5LTR7-F1
#
_cell.length_a   1.000
_cell.length_b   1.000
_cell.length_c   1.000
_cell.angle_alpha   90.00
_cell.angle_beta   90.00
_cell.angle_gamma   90.00
#
_symmetry.space_group_name_H-M   'P 1'
#
loop_
_entity.id
_entity.type
_entity.pdbx_description
1 polymer ?
#
loop_
_entity_poly.entity_id
_entity_poly.type
_entity_poly.pdbx_seq_one_letter_code
_entity_poly.pdbx_strand_id
1 'polypeptide(L)'
;MKIKKIILKNFIVPGEQIFEFNDQNILKSGIFHDQNDLKIVNQLLNGNWFDSSLSFEKYYPKFAKKLDNEKMNFQIDALFYISQEELKILNSYVKKLEILIPLKSQIYYYSIKCIYPYIFPIVSIIPAEKNGDKPFGLGIHYDKFFKSNLTKKDILTIAGISAVGQLRDKYFKYKDAEVNGMSKEIYNRYLELIKSVFRYSEQFIAKLGQTIFNMDDGDIINYGEQKEYFFRNEKFIEFLDNIPLLSEDKVVREDFCNLLYEIYLKDLQWIYSVKSANDIIEIRENIYNNFCEKAIYSKELINFFRTELILDNKVFDFNSAINEFKKKIDESLVFKGELKVTKAFEKGSSDVTSTEEVKEIILNKKRKKKKFK
;
A
#
# COMPACT_ATOMS: atom_id res chain seq x y z
N MET A 1 19.33 -15.61 15.54
CA MET A 1 18.16 -16.12 14.81
C MET A 1 18.52 -16.13 13.33
N LYS A 2 18.16 -17.17 12.58
CA LYS A 2 18.56 -17.31 11.17
C LYS A 2 17.35 -17.19 10.26
N ILE A 3 17.45 -16.43 9.19
CA ILE A 3 16.47 -16.47 8.10
C ILE A 3 17.03 -17.41 7.04
N LYS A 4 16.22 -18.36 6.58
CA LYS A 4 16.63 -19.31 5.55
C LYS A 4 16.17 -18.88 4.18
N LYS A 5 14.96 -18.33 4.09
CA LYS A 5 14.30 -17.97 2.84
C LYS A 5 13.31 -16.85 3.06
N ILE A 6 13.19 -15.95 2.09
CA ILE A 6 12.09 -15.00 1.98
C ILE A 6 11.41 -15.22 0.63
N ILE A 7 10.08 -15.30 0.64
CA ILE A 7 9.25 -15.38 -0.55
C ILE A 7 8.38 -14.13 -0.58
N LEU A 8 8.47 -13.36 -1.66
CA LEU A 8 7.61 -12.21 -1.91
C LEU A 8 6.65 -12.58 -3.04
N LYS A 9 5.35 -12.36 -2.83
CA LYS A 9 4.35 -12.48 -3.88
C LYS A 9 3.76 -11.11 -4.12
N ASN A 10 3.78 -10.69 -5.39
CA ASN A 10 3.22 -9.41 -5.82
C ASN A 10 3.72 -8.27 -4.92
N PHE A 11 5.04 -8.13 -4.79
CA PHE A 11 5.70 -7.08 -4.00
C PHE A 11 6.44 -6.16 -4.95
N ILE A 12 6.00 -4.90 -5.09
CA ILE A 12 6.49 -3.85 -6.01
C ILE A 12 6.32 -4.22 -7.50
N VAL A 13 6.65 -5.45 -7.88
CA VAL A 13 6.52 -6.06 -9.19
C VAL A 13 5.62 -7.31 -9.09
N PRO A 14 4.75 -7.57 -10.08
CA PRO A 14 3.91 -8.76 -10.09
C PRO A 14 4.73 -10.05 -10.13
N GLY A 15 4.19 -11.12 -9.54
CA GLY A 15 4.82 -12.45 -9.54
C GLY A 15 5.50 -12.81 -8.22
N GLU A 16 6.21 -13.94 -8.21
CA GLU A 16 6.91 -14.47 -7.03
C GLU A 16 8.40 -14.19 -7.11
N GLN A 17 8.96 -13.60 -6.05
CA GLN A 17 10.38 -13.35 -5.85
C GLN A 17 10.87 -14.20 -4.67
N ILE A 18 12.05 -14.78 -4.79
CA ILE A 18 12.63 -15.67 -3.80
C ILE A 18 14.04 -15.18 -3.45
N PHE A 19 14.30 -15.07 -2.15
CA PHE A 19 15.62 -14.75 -1.60
C PHE A 19 16.02 -15.87 -0.63
N GLU A 20 17.21 -16.44 -0.80
CA GLU A 20 17.72 -17.51 0.05
C GLU A 20 19.01 -17.07 0.73
N PHE A 21 19.14 -17.39 2.01
CA PHE A 21 20.19 -16.87 2.85
C PHE A 21 21.10 -17.97 3.38
N ASN A 22 22.34 -17.60 3.66
CA ASN A 22 23.24 -18.45 4.44
C ASN A 22 23.01 -18.26 5.95
N ASP A 23 23.83 -18.91 6.76
CA ASP A 23 23.71 -18.89 8.22
C ASP A 23 24.08 -17.55 8.88
N GLN A 24 24.67 -16.63 8.11
CA GLN A 24 25.02 -15.27 8.50
C GLN A 24 24.01 -14.25 7.97
N ASN A 25 22.86 -14.71 7.45
CA ASN A 25 21.83 -13.89 6.79
C ASN A 25 22.34 -13.09 5.57
N ILE A 26 23.40 -13.59 4.92
CA ILE A 26 23.90 -13.06 3.64
C ILE A 26 23.11 -13.74 2.51
N LEU A 27 22.62 -12.95 1.56
CA LEU A 27 21.94 -13.45 0.36
C LEU A 27 22.91 -14.34 -0.46
N LYS A 28 22.55 -15.61 -0.66
CA LYS A 28 23.39 -16.60 -1.36
C LYS A 28 22.81 -17.05 -2.71
N SER A 29 21.49 -17.02 -2.86
CA SER A 29 20.76 -17.46 -4.06
C SER A 29 19.38 -16.81 -4.06
N GLY A 30 18.73 -16.78 -5.23
CA GLY A 30 17.41 -16.20 -5.36
C GLY A 30 17.04 -15.85 -6.79
N ILE A 31 15.76 -15.52 -6.99
CA ILE A 31 15.17 -15.04 -8.24
C ILE A 31 14.32 -13.84 -7.86
N PHE A 32 14.73 -12.64 -8.25
CA PHE A 32 14.10 -11.39 -7.80
C PHE A 32 14.30 -10.28 -8.82
N HIS A 33 13.51 -9.22 -8.69
CA HIS A 33 13.51 -8.08 -9.59
C HIS A 33 14.71 -7.15 -9.38
N ASP A 34 14.93 -6.75 -8.12
CA ASP A 34 15.99 -5.83 -7.71
C ASP A 34 16.49 -6.24 -6.32
N GLN A 35 17.81 -6.29 -6.12
CA GLN A 35 18.41 -6.57 -4.82
C GLN A 35 18.03 -5.52 -3.75
N ASN A 36 17.70 -4.28 -4.15
CA ASN A 36 17.30 -3.23 -3.22
C ASN A 36 15.92 -3.47 -2.60
N ASP A 37 15.07 -4.29 -3.24
CA ASP A 37 13.78 -4.69 -2.65
C ASP A 37 14.01 -5.36 -1.29
N LEU A 38 15.12 -6.07 -1.14
CA LEU A 38 15.48 -6.71 0.12
C LEU A 38 15.69 -5.72 1.27
N LYS A 39 16.18 -4.50 1.00
CA LYS A 39 16.33 -3.46 2.03
C LYS A 39 14.96 -3.03 2.56
N ILE A 40 14.00 -2.88 1.65
CA ILE A 40 12.61 -2.51 1.99
C ILE A 40 11.95 -3.65 2.77
N VAL A 41 12.13 -4.89 2.31
CA VAL A 41 11.63 -6.07 3.02
C VAL A 41 12.23 -6.17 4.42
N ASN A 42 13.53 -5.94 4.58
CA ASN A 42 14.18 -5.95 5.89
C ASN A 42 13.57 -4.89 6.82
N GLN A 43 13.31 -3.68 6.32
CA GLN A 43 12.61 -2.64 7.09
C GLN A 43 11.21 -3.09 7.53
N LEU A 44 10.45 -3.72 6.63
CA LEU A 44 9.12 -4.25 6.95
C LEU A 44 9.20 -5.34 8.01
N LEU A 45 10.03 -6.37 7.84
CA LEU A 45 10.22 -7.43 8.84
C LEU A 45 10.63 -6.89 10.21
N ASN A 46 11.36 -5.78 10.24
CA ASN A 46 11.80 -5.10 11.48
C ASN A 46 10.75 -4.20 12.15
N GLY A 47 9.53 -4.14 11.60
CA GLY A 47 8.37 -3.51 12.24
C GLY A 47 7.85 -2.25 11.54
N ASN A 48 8.45 -1.78 10.44
CA ASN A 48 7.98 -0.57 9.75
C ASN A 48 6.55 -0.71 9.18
N TRP A 49 6.02 -1.93 9.10
CA TRP A 49 4.61 -2.15 8.76
C TRP A 49 3.63 -1.52 9.75
N PHE A 50 4.04 -1.30 11.00
CA PHE A 50 3.22 -0.68 12.03
C PHE A 50 2.86 0.77 11.68
N ASP A 51 3.83 1.50 11.15
CA ASP A 51 3.68 2.90 10.74
C ASP A 51 2.87 3.04 9.43
N SER A 52 2.78 1.97 8.64
CA SER A 52 1.99 1.91 7.39
C SER A 52 0.67 1.15 7.59
N SER A 53 0.11 1.17 8.81
CA SER A 53 -1.11 0.43 9.18
C SER A 53 -2.38 0.95 8.52
N LEU A 54 -2.31 2.09 7.82
CA LEU A 54 -3.41 2.69 7.07
C LEU A 54 -3.37 2.29 5.58
N SER A 55 -2.18 2.14 4.99
CA SER A 55 -2.05 1.61 3.63
C SER A 55 -0.69 1.02 3.31
N PHE A 56 -0.72 -0.13 2.63
CA PHE A 56 0.43 -0.83 2.04
C PHE A 56 0.62 -0.57 0.54
N GLU A 57 -0.12 0.38 -0.03
CA GLU A 57 -0.24 0.56 -1.49
C GLU A 57 1.08 0.87 -2.18
N LYS A 58 2.00 1.58 -1.50
CA LYS A 58 3.36 1.84 -2.02
C LYS A 58 4.16 0.57 -2.32
N TYR A 59 3.83 -0.54 -1.66
CA TYR A 59 4.48 -1.84 -1.84
C TYR A 59 3.70 -2.75 -2.79
N TYR A 60 2.47 -2.37 -3.13
CA TYR A 60 1.61 -3.17 -3.98
C TYR A 60 1.95 -2.93 -5.47
N PRO A 61 2.09 -3.99 -6.28
CA PRO A 61 2.58 -3.89 -7.65
C PRO A 61 1.57 -3.27 -8.57
N LYS A 62 2.04 -2.53 -9.57
CA LYS A 62 1.18 -1.87 -10.56
C LYS A 62 0.83 -2.82 -11.70
N PHE A 63 -0.25 -3.56 -11.53
CA PHE A 63 -0.77 -4.49 -12.52
C PHE A 63 -1.42 -3.76 -13.70
N ALA A 64 -0.98 -4.02 -14.93
CA ALA A 64 -1.68 -3.51 -16.12
C ALA A 64 -3.06 -4.17 -16.34
N LYS A 65 -3.26 -5.39 -15.84
CA LYS A 65 -4.52 -6.14 -15.92
C LYS A 65 -4.81 -6.82 -14.58
N LYS A 66 -6.10 -6.92 -14.23
CA LYS A 66 -6.54 -7.57 -12.99
C LYS A 66 -6.25 -9.07 -13.05
N LEU A 67 -5.66 -9.61 -11.98
CA LEU A 67 -5.52 -11.06 -11.79
C LEU A 67 -6.71 -11.59 -11.00
N ASP A 68 -6.94 -12.91 -11.04
CA ASP A 68 -7.98 -13.54 -10.21
C ASP A 68 -7.73 -13.24 -8.73
N ASN A 69 -8.75 -12.74 -8.02
CA ASN A 69 -8.77 -12.34 -6.60
C ASN A 69 -7.52 -12.70 -5.78
N GLU A 70 -7.41 -13.94 -5.29
CA GLU A 70 -6.33 -14.32 -4.37
C GLU A 70 -4.92 -14.23 -4.97
N LYS A 71 -4.79 -14.32 -6.31
CA LYS A 71 -3.52 -14.11 -7.02
C LYS A 71 -3.10 -12.65 -7.05
N MET A 72 -4.00 -11.72 -6.69
CA MET A 72 -3.65 -10.32 -6.49
C MET A 72 -3.09 -10.06 -5.09
N ASN A 73 -3.24 -10.99 -4.14
CA ASN A 73 -2.76 -10.74 -2.78
C ASN A 73 -1.26 -10.46 -2.77
N PHE A 74 -0.90 -9.47 -1.98
CA PHE A 74 0.48 -9.16 -1.64
C PHE A 74 0.88 -10.02 -0.45
N GLN A 75 2.05 -10.65 -0.49
CA GLN A 75 2.54 -11.47 0.63
C GLN A 75 4.06 -11.43 0.74
N ILE A 76 4.56 -11.36 1.97
CA ILE A 76 5.96 -11.51 2.35
C ILE A 76 6.03 -12.63 3.38
N ASP A 77 6.61 -13.77 3.01
CA ASP A 77 6.84 -14.89 3.91
C ASP A 77 8.34 -15.02 4.19
N ALA A 78 8.76 -14.78 5.44
CA ALA A 78 10.13 -14.98 5.89
C ALA A 78 10.22 -16.25 6.75
N LEU A 79 11.00 -17.22 6.30
CA LEU A 79 11.23 -18.48 7.01
C LEU A 79 12.36 -18.32 8.03
N PHE A 80 11.99 -18.22 9.30
CA PHE A 80 12.88 -18.13 10.44
C PHE A 80 13.19 -19.51 11.00
N TYR A 81 14.47 -19.72 11.32
CA TYR A 81 14.96 -20.79 12.16
C TYR A 81 15.43 -20.22 13.49
N ILE A 82 14.89 -20.78 14.57
CA ILE A 82 15.05 -20.36 15.94
C ILE A 82 15.78 -21.47 16.70
N SER A 83 16.90 -21.12 17.35
CA SER A 83 17.65 -22.08 18.17
C SER A 83 16.86 -22.51 19.41
N GLN A 84 17.27 -23.58 20.08
CA GLN A 84 16.63 -24.01 21.34
C GLN A 84 16.70 -22.93 22.43
N GLU A 85 17.78 -22.15 22.47
CA GLU A 85 17.93 -21.04 23.43
C GLU A 85 16.98 -19.89 23.09
N GLU A 86 16.88 -19.54 21.81
CA GLU A 86 15.97 -18.51 21.32
C GLU A 86 14.50 -18.91 21.50
N LEU A 87 14.18 -20.20 21.36
CA LEU A 87 12.84 -20.73 21.63
C LEU A 87 12.46 -20.60 23.11
N LYS A 88 13.41 -20.76 24.04
CA LYS A 88 13.16 -20.48 25.48
C LYS A 88 12.84 -19.01 25.70
N ILE A 89 13.55 -18.11 25.04
CA ILE A 89 13.30 -16.66 25.10
C ILE A 89 11.91 -16.34 24.54
N LEU A 90 11.59 -16.86 23.35
CA LEU A 90 10.27 -16.66 22.74
C LEU A 90 9.14 -17.16 23.64
N ASN A 91 9.27 -18.36 24.21
CA ASN A 91 8.32 -18.91 25.17
C ASN A 91 8.16 -18.05 26.43
N SER A 92 9.22 -17.35 26.87
CA SER A 92 9.13 -16.43 28.00
C SER A 92 8.28 -15.19 27.68
N TYR A 93 8.33 -14.69 26.45
CA TYR A 93 7.50 -13.57 25.99
C TYR A 93 6.05 -14.01 25.80
N VAL A 94 5.86 -15.13 25.10
CA VAL A 94 4.57 -15.73 24.78
C VAL A 94 3.78 -16.09 26.05
N LYS A 95 4.44 -16.62 27.10
CA LYS A 95 3.82 -16.91 28.40
C LYS A 95 3.28 -15.66 29.11
N LYS A 96 3.93 -14.49 28.96
CA LYS A 96 3.46 -13.22 29.54
C LYS A 96 2.23 -12.68 28.83
N LEU A 97 1.94 -13.17 27.63
CA LEU A 97 0.86 -12.72 26.75
C LEU A 97 -0.31 -13.72 26.77
N GLU A 98 -0.42 -14.50 27.85
CA GLU A 98 -1.50 -15.46 28.11
C GLU A 98 -1.64 -16.62 27.10
N ILE A 99 -0.62 -16.87 26.27
CA ILE A 99 -0.55 -18.12 25.52
C ILE A 99 -0.15 -19.23 26.51
N LEU A 100 -1.14 -20.05 26.87
CA LEU A 100 -1.03 -21.06 27.94
C LEU A 100 -0.14 -22.25 27.58
N ILE A 101 0.16 -22.47 26.30
CA ILE A 101 0.90 -23.64 25.81
C ILE A 101 2.26 -23.18 25.27
N PRO A 102 3.39 -23.72 25.79
CA PRO A 102 4.70 -23.45 25.24
C PRO A 102 4.81 -23.90 23.77
N LEU A 103 5.36 -23.01 22.95
CA LEU A 103 5.73 -23.29 21.57
C LEU A 103 6.86 -24.31 21.51
N LYS A 104 6.79 -25.23 20.55
CA LYS A 104 7.75 -26.32 20.35
C LYS A 104 8.53 -26.21 19.06
N SER A 105 7.99 -25.52 18.07
CA SER A 105 8.57 -25.44 16.73
C SER A 105 9.81 -24.58 16.76
N GLN A 106 10.78 -24.92 15.94
CA GLN A 106 12.00 -24.14 15.71
C GLN A 106 11.93 -23.38 14.39
N ILE A 107 10.98 -23.72 13.52
CA ILE A 107 10.84 -23.11 12.21
C ILE A 107 9.48 -22.43 12.11
N TYR A 108 9.49 -21.13 11.78
CA TYR A 108 8.29 -20.32 11.63
C TYR A 108 8.35 -19.48 10.36
N TYR A 109 7.20 -19.30 9.73
CA TYR A 109 6.99 -18.22 8.78
C TYR A 109 6.53 -16.98 9.55
N TYR A 110 7.28 -15.89 9.39
CA TYR A 110 6.79 -14.55 9.65
C TYR A 110 6.14 -14.06 8.35
N SER A 111 4.82 -13.97 8.33
CA SER A 111 4.03 -13.63 7.15
C SER A 111 3.46 -12.23 7.30
N ILE A 112 3.73 -11.35 6.33
CA ILE A 112 3.01 -10.08 6.13
C ILE A 112 2.17 -10.23 4.87
N LYS A 113 0.85 -10.30 5.02
CA LYS A 113 -0.10 -10.43 3.91
C LYS A 113 -0.93 -9.18 3.77
N CYS A 114 -1.30 -8.83 2.55
CA CYS A 114 -2.25 -7.77 2.27
C CYS A 114 -3.22 -8.29 1.22
N ILE A 115 -4.51 -8.31 1.56
CA ILE A 115 -5.56 -9.00 0.80
C ILE A 115 -6.29 -7.97 -0.04
N TYR A 116 -6.24 -8.10 -1.35
CA TYR A 116 -6.91 -7.16 -2.25
C TYR A 116 -8.44 -7.31 -2.14
N PRO A 117 -9.23 -6.21 -2.17
CA PRO A 117 -8.84 -4.81 -2.37
C PRO A 117 -8.46 -4.07 -1.07
N TYR A 118 -8.36 -4.79 0.05
CA TYR A 118 -8.06 -4.24 1.37
C TYR A 118 -6.55 -4.07 1.57
N ILE A 119 -6.06 -2.87 1.25
CA ILE A 119 -4.63 -2.58 1.15
C ILE A 119 -3.97 -2.31 2.52
N PHE A 120 -4.25 -3.13 3.55
CA PHE A 120 -3.63 -3.02 4.87
C PHE A 120 -2.85 -4.31 5.23
N PRO A 121 -1.83 -4.23 6.10
CA PRO A 121 -1.02 -5.40 6.44
C PRO A 121 -1.69 -6.28 7.50
N ILE A 122 -1.67 -7.60 7.27
CA ILE A 122 -2.04 -8.66 8.19
C ILE A 122 -0.77 -9.46 8.50
N VAL A 123 -0.31 -9.39 9.74
CA VAL A 123 0.97 -9.97 10.18
C VAL A 123 0.72 -11.16 11.08
N SER A 124 1.27 -12.32 10.73
CA SER A 124 1.10 -13.56 11.48
C SER A 124 2.40 -14.36 11.58
N ILE A 125 2.51 -15.15 12.65
CA ILE A 125 3.56 -16.14 12.87
C ILE A 125 2.92 -17.51 12.69
N ILE A 126 3.45 -18.29 11.74
CA ILE A 126 2.90 -19.59 11.36
C ILE A 126 3.99 -20.65 11.57
N PRO A 127 3.80 -21.67 12.41
CA PRO A 127 4.76 -22.75 12.55
C PRO A 127 4.86 -23.52 11.23
N ALA A 128 6.09 -23.75 10.76
CA ALA A 128 6.35 -24.57 9.58
C ALA A 128 6.42 -26.06 9.93
N GLU A 129 6.63 -26.38 11.21
CA GLU A 129 6.71 -27.75 11.71
C GLU A 129 5.36 -28.25 12.22
N LYS A 130 5.06 -29.53 11.98
CA LYS A 130 3.82 -30.17 12.45
C LYS A 130 3.97 -30.69 13.88
N ASN A 131 4.28 -29.79 14.82
CA ASN A 131 4.55 -30.12 16.23
C ASN A 131 3.40 -29.77 17.19
N GLY A 132 2.24 -29.41 16.65
CA GLY A 132 1.02 -29.05 17.40
C GLY A 132 0.93 -27.58 17.81
N ASP A 133 1.93 -26.76 17.48
CA ASP A 133 1.85 -25.31 17.65
C ASP A 133 0.78 -24.72 16.74
N LYS A 134 0.10 -23.67 17.23
CA LYS A 134 -0.90 -22.94 16.46
C LYS A 134 -0.33 -21.63 15.94
N PRO A 135 -0.76 -21.17 14.75
CA PRO A 135 -0.43 -19.84 14.27
C PRO A 135 -1.04 -18.77 15.18
N PHE A 136 -0.42 -17.59 15.20
CA PHE A 136 -0.96 -16.43 15.92
C PHE A 136 -0.61 -15.11 15.19
N GLY A 137 -1.51 -14.14 15.30
CA GLY A 137 -1.34 -12.81 14.72
C GLY A 137 -0.49 -11.88 15.58
N LEU A 138 0.14 -10.90 14.92
CA LEU A 138 0.82 -9.77 15.54
C LEU A 138 0.16 -8.44 15.12
N GLY A 139 -0.09 -7.56 16.09
CA GLY A 139 -0.58 -6.20 15.84
C GLY A 139 -1.72 -5.76 16.78
N ILE A 140 -1.95 -4.44 16.83
CA ILE A 140 -3.08 -3.82 17.56
C ILE A 140 -4.10 -3.15 16.64
N HIS A 141 -3.73 -2.94 15.38
CA HIS A 141 -4.55 -2.16 14.46
C HIS A 141 -5.80 -2.91 14.00
N TYR A 142 -5.94 -4.19 14.31
CA TYR A 142 -7.13 -4.97 13.95
C TYR A 142 -8.33 -4.70 14.87
N ASP A 143 -8.09 -4.31 16.13
CA ASP A 143 -9.14 -4.09 17.13
C ASP A 143 -10.19 -3.07 16.67
N LYS A 144 -9.78 -2.09 15.86
CA LYS A 144 -10.68 -1.10 15.27
C LYS A 144 -11.76 -1.75 14.39
N PHE A 145 -11.49 -2.91 13.80
CA PHE A 145 -12.46 -3.63 12.99
C PHE A 145 -13.41 -4.46 13.83
N PHE A 146 -13.05 -4.93 15.03
CA PHE A 146 -13.89 -5.81 15.87
C PHE A 146 -14.79 -5.10 16.88
N LYS A 147 -14.63 -3.78 17.08
CA LYS A 147 -15.47 -3.01 18.01
C LYS A 147 -16.92 -2.94 17.53
N SER A 148 -17.86 -3.17 18.44
CA SER A 148 -19.31 -3.10 18.22
C SER A 148 -19.84 -1.68 18.02
N ASN A 149 -19.05 -0.66 18.39
CA ASN A 149 -19.32 0.75 18.13
C ASN A 149 -18.16 1.36 17.33
N LEU A 150 -18.29 1.40 16.00
CA LEU A 150 -17.33 2.09 15.14
C LEU A 150 -17.50 3.60 15.27
N THR A 151 -16.39 4.32 15.40
CA THR A 151 -16.43 5.78 15.35
C THR A 151 -16.59 6.25 13.89
N LYS A 152 -17.12 7.47 13.69
CA LYS A 152 -17.17 8.12 12.36
C LYS A 152 -15.81 8.09 11.66
N LYS A 153 -14.72 8.27 12.42
CA LYS A 153 -13.36 8.22 11.91
C LYS A 153 -12.97 6.83 11.40
N ASP A 154 -13.33 5.77 12.12
CA ASP A 154 -13.03 4.39 11.70
C ASP A 154 -13.76 4.06 10.41
N ILE A 155 -15.04 4.41 10.34
CA ILE A 155 -15.89 4.24 9.15
C ILE A 155 -15.27 4.91 7.92
N LEU A 156 -14.94 6.20 8.02
CA LEU A 156 -14.36 6.96 6.91
C LEU A 156 -13.00 6.42 6.47
N THR A 157 -12.20 5.94 7.42
CA THR A 157 -10.90 5.32 7.12
C THR A 157 -11.08 4.03 6.32
N ILE A 158 -12.03 3.17 6.73
CA ILE A 158 -12.30 1.88 6.07
C ILE A 158 -12.83 2.10 4.65
N ALA A 159 -13.83 2.97 4.50
CA ALA A 159 -14.38 3.35 3.21
C ALA A 159 -13.27 3.93 2.30
N GLY A 160 -12.33 4.70 2.87
CA GLY A 160 -11.25 5.34 2.12
C GLY A 160 -10.26 4.32 1.56
N ILE A 161 -9.97 3.25 2.32
CA ILE A 161 -9.13 2.13 1.85
C ILE A 161 -9.80 1.43 0.67
N SER A 162 -11.10 1.15 0.77
CA SER A 162 -11.88 0.52 -0.32
C SER A 162 -11.88 1.40 -1.58
N ALA A 163 -12.16 2.69 -1.41
CA ALA A 163 -12.19 3.67 -2.50
C ALA A 163 -10.84 3.79 -3.23
N VAL A 164 -9.71 3.74 -2.51
CA VAL A 164 -8.38 3.72 -3.13
C VAL A 164 -8.19 2.50 -4.03
N GLY A 165 -8.64 1.32 -3.60
CA GLY A 165 -8.65 0.12 -4.43
C GLY A 165 -9.49 0.29 -5.70
N GLN A 166 -10.67 0.89 -5.59
CA GLN A 166 -11.55 1.15 -6.73
C GLN A 166 -10.99 2.23 -7.69
N LEU A 167 -10.35 3.29 -7.17
CA LEU A 167 -9.67 4.31 -7.99
C LEU A 167 -8.58 3.71 -8.84
N ARG A 168 -7.84 2.78 -8.25
CA ARG A 168 -6.78 2.09 -8.95
C ARG A 168 -7.33 1.23 -10.08
N ASP A 169 -8.45 0.53 -9.86
CA ASP A 169 -9.13 -0.21 -10.92
C ASP A 169 -9.58 0.73 -12.05
N LYS A 170 -10.12 1.90 -11.71
CA LYS A 170 -10.52 2.93 -12.68
C LYS A 170 -9.33 3.52 -13.44
N TYR A 171 -8.18 3.72 -12.78
CA TYR A 171 -6.95 4.16 -13.43
C TYR A 171 -6.52 3.23 -14.55
N PHE A 172 -6.50 1.91 -14.32
CA PHE A 172 -6.10 0.96 -15.37
C PHE A 172 -7.12 0.90 -16.51
N LYS A 173 -8.42 1.06 -16.23
CA LYS A 173 -9.44 1.22 -17.27
C LYS A 173 -9.24 2.49 -18.10
N TYR A 174 -8.96 3.62 -17.44
CA TYR A 174 -8.78 4.91 -18.11
C TYR A 174 -7.49 4.94 -18.94
N LYS A 175 -6.41 4.34 -18.44
CA LYS A 175 -5.14 4.25 -19.16
C LYS A 175 -5.28 3.68 -20.58
N ASP A 176 -6.21 2.76 -20.80
CA ASP A 176 -6.43 2.10 -22.08
C ASP A 176 -7.44 2.84 -22.99
N ALA A 177 -7.98 3.99 -22.56
CA ALA A 177 -8.92 4.76 -23.34
C ALA A 177 -8.25 5.56 -24.47
N GLU A 178 -8.86 5.57 -25.66
CA GLU A 178 -8.43 6.40 -26.77
C GLU A 178 -8.85 7.86 -26.56
N VAL A 179 -7.88 8.78 -26.60
CA VAL A 179 -8.12 10.22 -26.38
C VAL A 179 -7.58 11.01 -27.56
N ASN A 180 -8.37 12.00 -27.99
CA ASN A 180 -8.00 12.93 -29.05
C ASN A 180 -6.66 13.64 -28.74
N GLY A 181 -5.83 13.82 -29.77
CA GLY A 181 -4.48 14.36 -29.63
C GLY A 181 -4.39 15.71 -28.90
N MET A 182 -5.39 16.58 -29.05
CA MET A 182 -5.43 17.89 -28.39
C MET A 182 -5.70 17.81 -26.88
N SER A 183 -6.36 16.75 -26.40
CA SER A 183 -6.68 16.57 -24.98
C SER A 183 -5.73 15.62 -24.26
N LYS A 184 -4.78 15.04 -25.00
CA LYS A 184 -3.89 13.99 -24.50
C LYS A 184 -3.01 14.46 -23.34
N GLU A 185 -2.56 15.71 -23.36
CA GLU A 185 -1.71 16.26 -22.28
C GLU A 185 -2.48 16.39 -20.96
N ILE A 186 -3.67 17.01 -21.00
CA ILE A 186 -4.54 17.16 -19.83
C ILE A 186 -4.97 15.78 -19.31
N TYR A 187 -5.31 14.86 -20.21
CA TYR A 187 -5.67 13.49 -19.85
C TYR A 187 -4.53 12.75 -19.15
N ASN A 188 -3.29 12.91 -19.61
CA ASN A 188 -2.13 12.35 -18.93
C ASN A 188 -1.92 12.96 -17.54
N ARG A 189 -2.08 14.29 -17.38
CA ARG A 189 -2.04 14.94 -16.04
C ARG A 189 -3.14 14.36 -15.14
N TYR A 190 -4.32 14.09 -15.69
CA TYR A 190 -5.43 13.49 -14.93
C TYR A 190 -5.14 12.05 -14.49
N LEU A 191 -4.60 11.22 -15.37
CA LEU A 191 -4.13 9.88 -15.01
C LEU A 191 -3.05 9.93 -13.91
N GLU A 192 -2.13 10.90 -13.98
CA GLU A 192 -1.14 11.10 -12.92
C GLU A 192 -1.76 11.54 -11.59
N LEU A 193 -2.84 12.35 -11.60
CA LEU A 193 -3.59 12.69 -10.40
C LEU A 193 -4.20 11.45 -9.74
N ILE A 194 -4.98 10.65 -10.48
CA ILE A 194 -5.62 9.43 -9.94
C ILE A 194 -4.55 8.50 -9.35
N LYS A 195 -3.40 8.42 -10.01
CA LYS A 195 -2.27 7.63 -9.58
C LYS A 195 -1.55 8.17 -8.34
N SER A 196 -1.50 9.49 -8.19
CA SER A 196 -1.02 10.14 -6.98
C SER A 196 -1.92 9.81 -5.79
N VAL A 197 -3.24 9.74 -5.99
CA VAL A 197 -4.20 9.36 -4.95
C VAL A 197 -3.86 8.01 -4.32
N PHE A 198 -3.71 6.95 -5.12
CA PHE A 198 -3.40 5.64 -4.55
C PHE A 198 -1.94 5.54 -4.08
N ARG A 199 -0.96 6.20 -4.73
CA ARG A 199 0.43 6.20 -4.24
C ARG A 199 0.59 6.88 -2.87
N TYR A 200 -0.18 7.93 -2.61
CA TYR A 200 -0.21 8.67 -1.34
C TYR A 200 -1.53 8.45 -0.60
N SER A 201 -2.04 7.22 -0.64
CA SER A 201 -3.36 6.87 -0.12
C SER A 201 -3.58 7.27 1.33
N GLU A 202 -2.57 7.17 2.21
CA GLU A 202 -2.73 7.57 3.62
C GLU A 202 -3.03 9.06 3.76
N GLN A 203 -2.33 9.90 3.00
CA GLN A 203 -2.56 11.35 2.99
C GLN A 203 -3.91 11.68 2.35
N PHE A 204 -4.26 10.98 1.27
CA PHE A 204 -5.54 11.15 0.61
C PHE A 204 -6.71 10.74 1.52
N ILE A 205 -6.67 9.55 2.12
CA ILE A 205 -7.68 9.04 3.06
C ILE A 205 -7.79 9.97 4.25
N ALA A 206 -6.67 10.43 4.81
CA ALA A 206 -6.70 11.37 5.93
C ALA A 206 -7.34 12.71 5.56
N LYS A 207 -7.00 13.27 4.40
CA LYS A 207 -7.54 14.57 3.93
C LYS A 207 -9.01 14.47 3.55
N LEU A 208 -9.36 13.51 2.70
CA LEU A 208 -10.75 13.27 2.30
C LEU A 208 -11.60 12.90 3.52
N GLY A 209 -11.10 12.03 4.39
CA GLY A 209 -11.75 11.67 5.65
C GLY A 209 -11.98 12.89 6.54
N GLN A 210 -11.00 13.78 6.71
CA GLN A 210 -11.17 15.01 7.46
C GLN A 210 -12.19 15.96 6.82
N THR A 211 -12.18 16.08 5.49
CA THR A 211 -13.14 16.88 4.73
C THR A 211 -14.58 16.41 4.99
N ILE A 212 -14.84 15.10 4.91
CA ILE A 212 -16.16 14.53 5.21
C ILE A 212 -16.47 14.61 6.71
N PHE A 213 -15.47 14.42 7.58
CA PHE A 213 -15.65 14.52 9.02
C PHE A 213 -16.17 15.91 9.44
N ASN A 214 -15.76 16.95 8.72
CA ASN A 214 -16.18 18.33 8.94
C ASN A 214 -17.56 18.68 8.34
N MET A 215 -18.21 17.75 7.63
CA MET A 215 -19.59 17.91 7.18
C MET A 215 -20.56 17.44 8.27
N ASP A 216 -21.77 18.00 8.25
CA ASP A 216 -22.84 17.64 9.18
C ASP A 216 -23.35 16.20 8.90
N ASP A 217 -23.47 15.40 9.96
CA ASP A 217 -23.88 14.00 9.86
C ASP A 217 -25.34 13.86 9.43
N GLY A 218 -26.21 14.75 9.93
CA GLY A 218 -27.62 14.79 9.55
C GLY A 218 -27.80 15.10 8.08
N ASP A 219 -27.00 16.03 7.55
CA ASP A 219 -27.02 16.34 6.12
C ASP A 219 -26.55 15.17 5.25
N ILE A 220 -25.47 14.46 5.64
CA ILE A 220 -25.01 13.27 4.92
C ILE A 220 -26.09 12.18 4.94
N ILE A 221 -26.76 11.98 6.08
CA ILE A 221 -27.83 10.97 6.23
C ILE A 221 -29.05 11.31 5.36
N ASN A 222 -29.35 12.58 5.15
CA ASN A 222 -30.53 13.01 4.40
C ASN A 222 -30.26 13.20 2.90
N TYR A 223 -29.04 13.56 2.52
CA TYR A 223 -28.72 14.02 1.16
C TYR A 223 -27.50 13.34 0.52
N GLY A 224 -26.84 12.38 1.17
CA GLY A 224 -25.61 11.76 0.64
C GLY A 224 -25.79 10.92 -0.64
N GLU A 225 -27.00 10.53 -1.00
CA GLU A 225 -27.32 9.91 -2.29
C GLU A 225 -27.39 10.96 -3.41
N GLN A 226 -27.36 12.26 -3.12
CA GLN A 226 -27.37 13.32 -4.12
C GLN A 226 -25.93 13.82 -4.35
N LYS A 227 -25.36 13.57 -5.53
CA LYS A 227 -24.00 14.03 -5.86
C LYS A 227 -23.85 15.56 -5.72
N GLU A 228 -24.91 16.31 -6.03
CA GLU A 228 -24.94 17.77 -5.94
C GLU A 228 -24.76 18.28 -4.51
N TYR A 229 -25.18 17.52 -3.50
CA TYR A 229 -24.97 17.87 -2.10
C TYR A 229 -23.48 17.98 -1.80
N PHE A 230 -22.69 16.96 -2.16
CA PHE A 230 -21.24 16.99 -1.95
C PHE A 230 -20.57 18.07 -2.81
N PHE A 231 -20.99 18.21 -4.07
CA PHE A 231 -20.31 19.13 -5.00
C PHE A 231 -20.52 20.61 -4.66
N ARG A 232 -21.57 20.92 -3.89
CA ARG A 232 -21.85 22.28 -3.38
C ARG A 232 -21.30 22.52 -1.98
N ASN A 233 -20.83 21.49 -1.29
CA ASN A 233 -20.32 21.63 0.06
C ASN A 233 -18.97 22.38 0.05
N GLU A 234 -18.86 23.46 0.82
CA GLU A 234 -17.67 24.31 0.86
C GLU A 234 -16.40 23.55 1.24
N LYS A 235 -16.48 22.59 2.17
CA LYS A 235 -15.32 21.78 2.58
C LYS A 235 -14.84 20.85 1.48
N PHE A 236 -15.79 20.30 0.71
CA PHE A 236 -15.46 19.46 -0.43
C PHE A 236 -14.86 20.28 -1.58
N ILE A 237 -15.41 21.46 -1.86
CA ILE A 237 -14.87 22.40 -2.83
C ILE A 237 -13.44 22.81 -2.44
N GLU A 238 -13.21 23.19 -1.18
CA GLU A 238 -11.88 23.55 -0.69
C GLU A 238 -10.89 22.38 -0.84
N PHE A 239 -11.32 21.16 -0.55
CA PHE A 239 -10.49 19.96 -0.77
C PHE A 239 -10.06 19.82 -2.24
N LEU A 240 -11.00 19.98 -3.19
CA LEU A 240 -10.72 19.89 -4.62
C LEU A 240 -9.84 21.04 -5.09
N ASP A 241 -10.06 22.27 -4.60
CA ASP A 241 -9.29 23.47 -4.97
C ASP A 241 -7.83 23.39 -4.53
N ASN A 242 -7.54 22.60 -3.49
CA ASN A 242 -6.17 22.31 -3.06
C ASN A 242 -5.41 21.39 -4.03
N ILE A 243 -6.07 20.83 -5.05
CA ILE A 243 -5.45 19.99 -6.08
C ILE A 243 -5.33 20.84 -7.36
N PRO A 244 -4.10 21.24 -7.80
CA PRO A 244 -3.91 22.21 -8.88
C PRO A 244 -4.65 21.88 -10.18
N LEU A 245 -4.59 20.64 -10.64
CA LEU A 245 -5.27 20.23 -11.87
C LEU A 245 -6.80 20.42 -11.81
N LEU A 246 -7.40 20.24 -10.63
CA LEU A 246 -8.85 20.34 -10.44
C LEU A 246 -9.33 21.78 -10.27
N SER A 247 -8.44 22.72 -9.98
CA SER A 247 -8.74 24.15 -10.00
C SER A 247 -8.54 24.76 -11.39
N GLU A 248 -7.63 24.19 -12.19
CA GLU A 248 -7.34 24.61 -13.56
C GLU A 248 -8.37 24.14 -14.60
N ASP A 249 -8.83 22.88 -14.51
CA ASP A 249 -9.68 22.26 -15.53
C ASP A 249 -11.02 21.75 -14.95
N LYS A 250 -12.13 22.34 -15.43
CA LYS A 250 -13.48 22.02 -14.97
C LYS A 250 -13.97 20.63 -15.40
N VAL A 251 -13.57 20.16 -16.57
CA VAL A 251 -14.00 18.84 -17.09
C VAL A 251 -13.34 17.75 -16.28
N VAL A 252 -12.03 17.89 -16.04
CA VAL A 252 -11.28 16.96 -15.19
C VAL A 252 -11.81 17.00 -13.76
N ARG A 253 -12.13 18.19 -13.24
CA ARG A 253 -12.76 18.34 -11.93
C ARG A 253 -14.07 17.57 -11.85
N GLU A 254 -14.97 17.77 -12.81
CA GLU A 254 -16.27 17.11 -12.82
C GLU A 254 -16.14 15.58 -12.89
N ASP A 255 -15.28 15.06 -13.77
CA ASP A 255 -15.01 13.61 -13.84
C ASP A 255 -14.45 13.07 -12.52
N PHE A 256 -13.47 13.77 -11.92
CA PHE A 256 -12.89 13.35 -10.65
C PHE A 256 -13.91 13.38 -9.50
N CYS A 257 -14.79 14.39 -9.47
CA CYS A 257 -15.86 14.49 -8.49
C CYS A 257 -16.86 13.34 -8.64
N ASN A 258 -17.28 13.04 -9.87
CA ASN A 258 -18.15 11.91 -10.17
C ASN A 258 -17.49 10.59 -9.77
N LEU A 259 -16.19 10.45 -10.09
CA LEU A 259 -15.40 9.28 -9.71
C LEU A 259 -15.35 9.10 -8.18
N LEU A 260 -15.04 10.15 -7.42
CA LEU A 260 -15.06 10.13 -5.94
C LEU A 260 -16.45 9.80 -5.38
N TYR A 261 -17.49 10.32 -6.02
CA TYR A 261 -18.85 10.02 -5.63
C TYR A 261 -19.18 8.53 -5.84
N GLU A 262 -18.85 7.97 -7.01
CA GLU A 262 -19.12 6.59 -7.36
C GLU A 262 -18.46 5.56 -6.43
N ILE A 263 -17.27 5.86 -5.93
CA ILE A 263 -16.41 4.89 -5.22
C ILE A 263 -16.40 5.05 -3.69
N TYR A 264 -16.86 6.21 -3.20
CA TYR A 264 -16.68 6.60 -1.80
C TYR A 264 -17.91 7.32 -1.26
N LEU A 265 -18.33 8.43 -1.89
CA LEU A 265 -19.33 9.31 -1.27
C LEU A 265 -20.75 8.76 -1.30
N LYS A 266 -21.16 8.09 -2.39
CA LYS A 266 -22.54 7.58 -2.54
C LYS A 266 -22.93 6.62 -1.41
N ASP A 267 -21.96 5.86 -0.90
CA ASP A 267 -22.20 4.84 0.11
C ASP A 267 -22.22 5.45 1.52
N LEU A 268 -21.75 6.70 1.70
CA LEU A 268 -21.68 7.33 3.03
C LEU A 268 -23.05 7.52 3.68
N GLN A 269 -24.10 7.86 2.90
CA GLN A 269 -25.46 7.97 3.45
C GLN A 269 -25.89 6.63 4.04
N TRP A 270 -25.73 5.55 3.28
CA TRP A 270 -26.07 4.21 3.72
C TRP A 270 -25.22 3.77 4.91
N ILE A 271 -23.91 4.03 4.89
CA ILE A 271 -22.99 3.67 5.97
C ILE A 271 -23.27 4.46 7.28
N TYR A 272 -23.72 5.72 7.17
CA TYR A 272 -24.06 6.55 8.33
C TYR A 272 -25.45 6.21 8.88
N SER A 273 -26.41 5.86 8.01
CA SER A 273 -27.78 5.48 8.38
C SER A 273 -27.91 4.03 8.86
N VAL A 274 -27.13 3.14 8.26
CA VAL A 274 -26.98 1.73 8.63
C VAL A 274 -25.58 1.59 9.23
N LYS A 275 -25.46 1.66 10.55
CA LYS A 275 -24.21 1.33 11.26
C LYS A 275 -23.86 -0.17 11.08
N SER A 276 -23.48 -0.63 9.89
CA SER A 276 -23.10 -2.01 9.60
C SER A 276 -22.60 -2.14 8.15
N ALA A 277 -21.78 -3.09 7.71
CA ALA A 277 -21.01 -4.16 8.34
C ALA A 277 -20.36 -5.02 7.24
N ASN A 278 -20.77 -4.96 5.97
CA ASN A 278 -20.37 -5.93 4.94
C ASN A 278 -18.85 -5.96 4.65
N ASP A 279 -18.24 -4.84 4.29
CA ASP A 279 -16.77 -4.77 4.12
C ASP A 279 -16.03 -5.10 5.43
N ILE A 280 -16.63 -4.76 6.57
CA ILE A 280 -16.04 -5.03 7.88
C ILE A 280 -16.13 -6.52 8.22
N ILE A 281 -17.21 -7.20 7.82
CA ILE A 281 -17.36 -8.64 7.93
C ILE A 281 -16.29 -9.31 7.06
N GLU A 282 -16.14 -8.90 5.80
CA GLU A 282 -15.09 -9.44 4.92
C GLU A 282 -13.68 -9.18 5.47
N ILE A 283 -13.41 -7.97 5.99
CA ILE A 283 -12.15 -7.65 6.66
C ILE A 283 -11.96 -8.49 7.93
N ARG A 284 -12.99 -8.68 8.75
CA ARG A 284 -12.93 -9.51 9.96
C ARG A 284 -12.71 -10.97 9.62
N GLU A 285 -13.39 -11.50 8.61
CA GLU A 285 -13.19 -12.86 8.10
C GLU A 285 -11.75 -13.02 7.60
N ASN A 286 -11.24 -12.04 6.84
CA ASN A 286 -9.84 -12.02 6.42
C ASN A 286 -8.88 -12.01 7.62
N ILE A 287 -9.14 -11.19 8.64
CA ILE A 287 -8.32 -11.14 9.85
C ILE A 287 -8.40 -12.46 10.63
N TYR A 288 -9.58 -13.06 10.74
CA TYR A 288 -9.84 -14.34 11.40
C TYR A 288 -9.12 -15.49 10.68
N ASN A 289 -9.29 -15.59 9.36
CA ASN A 289 -8.69 -16.62 8.50
C ASN A 289 -7.14 -16.57 8.52
N ASN A 290 -6.56 -15.45 8.94
CA ASN A 290 -5.12 -15.27 9.11
C ASN A 290 -4.68 -15.21 10.58
N PHE A 291 -5.51 -15.69 11.51
CA PHE A 291 -5.21 -15.86 12.95
C PHE A 291 -4.95 -14.55 13.72
N CYS A 292 -5.48 -13.43 13.22
CA CYS A 292 -5.25 -12.09 13.76
C CYS A 292 -6.45 -11.53 14.54
N GLU A 293 -7.52 -12.30 14.76
CA GLU A 293 -8.68 -11.87 15.58
C GLU A 293 -8.26 -11.52 17.02
N LYS A 294 -7.35 -12.32 17.60
CA LYS A 294 -6.73 -12.09 18.91
C LYS A 294 -5.25 -11.80 18.73
N ALA A 295 -4.92 -10.90 17.81
CA ALA A 295 -3.53 -10.55 17.55
C ALA A 295 -2.87 -10.04 18.82
N ILE A 296 -1.63 -10.45 19.02
CA ILE A 296 -0.85 -10.10 20.19
C ILE A 296 0.05 -8.93 19.82
N TYR A 297 0.17 -7.98 20.74
CA TYR A 297 1.13 -6.90 20.62
C TYR A 297 2.09 -6.88 21.80
N SER A 298 3.37 -7.04 21.48
CA SER A 298 4.47 -6.89 22.41
C SER A 298 5.67 -6.37 21.64
N LYS A 299 6.29 -5.31 22.17
CA LYS A 299 7.53 -4.76 21.60
C LYS A 299 8.64 -5.82 21.64
N GLU A 300 8.66 -6.64 22.68
CA GLU A 300 9.59 -7.76 22.85
C GLU A 300 9.44 -8.80 21.74
N LEU A 301 8.21 -9.19 21.40
CA LEU A 301 7.96 -10.10 20.28
C LEU A 301 8.39 -9.51 18.93
N ILE A 302 8.04 -8.24 18.66
CA ILE A 302 8.45 -7.58 17.41
C ILE A 302 9.98 -7.48 17.33
N ASN A 303 10.63 -7.10 18.43
CA ASN A 303 12.08 -6.99 18.49
C ASN A 303 12.78 -8.34 18.39
N PHE A 304 12.18 -9.41 18.89
CA PHE A 304 12.74 -10.77 18.79
C PHE A 304 12.91 -11.20 17.33
N PHE A 305 11.95 -10.87 16.47
CA PHE A 305 12.01 -11.17 15.04
C PHE A 305 12.84 -10.18 14.22
N ARG A 306 13.49 -9.18 14.85
CA ARG A 306 14.37 -8.27 14.14
C ARG A 306 15.61 -8.97 13.62
N THR A 307 16.00 -8.58 12.43
CA THR A 307 17.12 -9.18 11.71
C THR A 307 17.84 -8.13 10.87
N GLU A 308 19.09 -8.39 10.57
CA GLU A 308 19.84 -7.66 9.56
C GLU A 308 20.11 -8.60 8.37
N LEU A 309 19.59 -8.21 7.20
CA LEU A 309 19.81 -8.93 5.94
C LEU A 309 20.96 -8.27 5.19
N ILE A 310 21.93 -9.07 4.74
CA ILE A 310 23.17 -8.58 4.17
C ILE A 310 23.22 -8.87 2.66
N LEU A 311 23.57 -7.85 1.88
CA LEU A 311 23.86 -7.96 0.46
C LEU A 311 25.37 -7.88 0.24
N ASP A 312 25.99 -8.95 -0.27
CA ASP A 312 27.41 -8.98 -0.59
C ASP A 312 27.66 -9.46 -2.04
N ASN A 313 28.06 -8.52 -2.90
CA ASN A 313 28.41 -8.77 -4.30
C ASN A 313 29.55 -9.77 -4.49
N LYS A 314 30.41 -9.97 -3.47
CA LYS A 314 31.51 -10.94 -3.55
C LYS A 314 31.02 -12.38 -3.41
N VAL A 315 29.88 -12.56 -2.73
CA VAL A 315 29.31 -13.87 -2.41
C VAL A 315 28.27 -14.30 -3.43
N PHE A 316 27.56 -13.35 -4.06
CA PHE A 316 26.49 -13.66 -5.01
C PHE A 316 26.42 -12.65 -6.17
N ASP A 317 26.32 -13.17 -7.40
CA ASP A 317 26.09 -12.35 -8.60
C ASP A 317 24.59 -12.05 -8.77
N PHE A 318 24.20 -10.83 -8.41
CA PHE A 318 22.83 -10.37 -8.50
C PHE A 318 22.31 -10.28 -9.94
N ASN A 319 23.17 -10.08 -10.95
CA ASN A 319 22.72 -9.88 -12.33
C ASN A 319 22.08 -11.15 -12.91
N SER A 320 22.65 -12.31 -12.60
CA SER A 320 22.11 -13.59 -13.05
C SER A 320 20.69 -13.82 -12.52
N ALA A 321 20.45 -13.55 -11.24
CA ALA A 321 19.14 -13.68 -10.59
C ALA A 321 18.08 -12.76 -11.21
N ILE A 322 18.45 -11.49 -11.46
CA ILE A 322 17.56 -10.50 -12.08
C ILE A 322 17.17 -10.92 -13.50
N ASN A 323 18.13 -11.42 -14.27
CA ASN A 323 17.88 -11.90 -15.62
C ASN A 323 16.97 -13.13 -15.62
N GLU A 324 17.11 -14.04 -14.65
CA GLU A 324 16.20 -15.17 -14.51
C GLU A 324 14.77 -14.73 -14.16
N PHE A 325 14.63 -13.77 -13.23
CA PHE A 325 13.33 -13.22 -12.89
C PHE A 325 12.65 -12.58 -14.12
N LYS A 326 13.38 -11.73 -14.86
CA LYS A 326 12.88 -11.10 -16.10
C LYS A 326 12.40 -12.11 -17.15
N LYS A 327 13.01 -13.29 -17.24
CA LYS A 327 12.56 -14.36 -18.15
C LYS A 327 11.24 -15.01 -17.72
N LYS A 328 10.90 -14.98 -16.43
CA LYS A 328 9.70 -15.62 -15.86
C LYS A 328 8.51 -14.65 -15.72
N ILE A 329 8.77 -13.34 -15.71
CA ILE A 329 7.71 -12.34 -15.62
C ILE A 329 6.87 -12.33 -16.89
N ASP A 330 5.56 -12.37 -16.72
CA ASP A 330 4.63 -11.98 -17.78
C ASP A 330 4.67 -10.45 -17.94
N GLU A 331 5.32 -9.99 -19.01
CA GLU A 331 5.43 -8.56 -19.31
C GLU A 331 4.07 -7.87 -19.49
N SER A 332 3.01 -8.61 -19.81
CA SER A 332 1.67 -8.06 -19.94
C SER A 332 1.06 -7.61 -18.59
N LEU A 333 1.60 -8.11 -17.48
CA LEU A 333 1.18 -7.71 -16.13
C LEU A 333 1.92 -6.47 -15.62
N VAL A 334 3.11 -6.17 -16.18
CA VAL A 334 3.96 -5.09 -15.70
C VAL A 334 3.58 -3.77 -16.35
N PHE A 335 3.26 -2.78 -15.52
CA PHE A 335 3.14 -1.40 -15.99
C PHE A 335 4.52 -0.83 -16.36
N LYS A 336 4.79 -0.63 -17.66
CA LYS A 336 6.08 -0.13 -18.19
C LYS A 336 6.21 1.40 -18.29
N GLY A 337 5.20 2.18 -17.90
CA GLY A 337 5.28 3.64 -17.97
C GLY A 337 6.18 4.23 -16.87
N GLU A 338 7.08 5.16 -17.23
CA GLU A 338 7.80 5.93 -16.22
C GLU A 338 6.84 6.85 -15.47
N LEU A 339 6.87 6.76 -14.15
CA LEU A 339 5.94 7.46 -13.27
C LEU A 339 6.55 8.82 -12.91
N LYS A 340 6.26 9.88 -13.68
CA LYS A 340 6.54 11.25 -13.22
C LYS A 340 5.57 11.61 -12.12
N VAL A 341 6.05 11.68 -10.88
CA VAL A 341 5.18 11.92 -9.72
C VAL A 341 5.40 13.32 -9.19
N THR A 342 4.35 14.14 -9.28
CA THR A 342 4.20 15.35 -8.47
C THR A 342 3.40 14.99 -7.22
N LYS A 343 3.83 15.50 -6.07
CA LYS A 343 3.01 15.43 -4.85
C LYS A 343 1.80 16.33 -5.09
N ALA A 344 0.64 15.74 -5.37
CA ALA A 344 -0.56 16.48 -5.71
C ALA A 344 -1.23 17.15 -4.49
N PHE A 345 -0.78 16.84 -3.27
CA PHE A 345 -1.46 17.19 -2.03
C PHE A 345 -0.67 18.14 -1.11
N GLU A 346 0.39 18.82 -1.55
CA GLU A 346 1.09 19.81 -0.70
C GLU A 346 0.70 21.24 -1.10
N LYS A 347 0.29 22.07 -0.13
CA LYS A 347 0.06 23.51 -0.38
C LYS A 347 1.38 24.12 -0.84
N GLY A 348 1.41 24.63 -2.07
CA GLY A 348 2.63 25.18 -2.69
C GLY A 348 3.42 24.21 -3.56
N SER A 349 2.87 23.04 -3.93
CA SER A 349 3.40 22.25 -5.04
C SER A 349 3.10 22.97 -6.37
N SER A 350 3.86 24.03 -6.66
CA SER A 350 4.01 24.50 -8.02
C SER A 350 4.52 23.33 -8.84
N ASP A 351 3.86 23.04 -9.97
CA ASP A 351 4.42 22.20 -11.01
C ASP A 351 5.90 22.55 -11.17
N VAL A 352 6.77 21.54 -11.14
CA VAL A 352 8.04 21.70 -11.85
C VAL A 352 7.63 21.89 -13.29
N THR A 353 7.63 23.16 -13.69
CA THR A 353 7.20 23.65 -14.97
C THR A 353 7.77 22.77 -16.06
N SER A 354 6.85 22.40 -16.95
CA SER A 354 7.05 22.33 -18.40
C SER A 354 8.48 22.59 -18.88
N THR A 355 8.91 21.66 -19.72
CA THR A 355 10.18 21.54 -20.44
C THR A 355 10.66 22.74 -21.29
N GLU A 356 10.36 24.00 -20.96
CA GLU A 356 10.67 25.15 -21.83
C GLU A 356 11.61 26.23 -21.24
N GLU A 357 11.78 26.38 -19.91
CA GLU A 357 12.62 27.48 -19.39
C GLU A 357 14.14 27.19 -19.28
N VAL A 358 14.62 25.97 -19.53
CA VAL A 358 16.07 25.66 -19.53
C VAL A 358 16.71 25.79 -20.92
N LYS A 359 15.94 25.92 -22.00
CA LYS A 359 16.49 26.14 -23.35
C LYS A 359 16.58 27.61 -23.77
N GLU A 360 15.79 28.53 -23.20
CA GLU A 360 15.91 29.96 -23.53
C GLU A 360 16.90 30.76 -22.65
N ILE A 361 17.13 30.40 -21.39
CA ILE A 361 18.05 31.16 -20.52
C ILE A 361 19.53 30.81 -20.79
N ILE A 362 19.83 29.60 -21.27
CA ILE A 362 21.22 29.17 -21.60
C ILE A 362 21.62 29.57 -23.03
N LEU A 363 20.68 29.65 -24.00
CA LEU A 363 20.99 30.18 -25.33
C LEU A 363 21.05 31.72 -25.38
N ASN A 364 20.24 32.44 -24.59
CA ASN A 364 20.26 33.91 -24.58
C ASN A 364 21.43 34.52 -23.78
N LYS A 365 22.02 33.81 -22.81
CA LYS A 365 23.27 34.24 -22.14
C LYS A 365 24.53 33.96 -22.97
N LYS A 366 24.53 32.99 -23.90
CA LYS A 366 25.66 32.75 -24.83
C LYS A 366 25.60 33.59 -26.11
N ARG A 367 24.42 34.06 -26.55
CA ARG A 367 24.28 34.99 -27.69
C ARG A 367 24.48 36.46 -27.31
N LYS A 368 24.20 36.89 -26.08
CA LYS A 368 24.49 38.27 -25.61
C LYS A 368 25.96 38.50 -25.19
N LYS A 369 26.76 37.46 -24.91
CA LYS A 369 28.22 37.58 -24.62
C LYS A 369 29.14 37.46 -25.83
N LYS A 370 28.62 37.22 -27.05
CA LYS A 370 29.42 37.18 -28.30
C LYS A 370 29.14 38.34 -29.27
N LYS A 371 28.27 39.30 -28.90
CA LYS A 371 28.05 40.56 -29.65
C LYS A 371 28.61 41.80 -28.96
N PHE A 372 29.31 41.62 -27.84
CA PHE A 372 30.15 42.65 -27.21
C PHE A 372 31.52 42.04 -26.91
N LYS A 373 32.31 41.85 -27.97
CA LYS A 373 33.77 41.88 -27.95
C LYS A 373 34.23 42.42 -29.29
#